data_AF-A0AA42H4H6-F1
#
_entry.id   AF-A0AA42H4H6-F1
#
_cell.length_a   1.000
_cell.length_b   1.000
_cell.length_c   1.000
_cell.angle_alpha   90.00
_cell.angle_beta   90.00
_cell.angle_gamma   90.00
#
_symmetry.space_group_name_H-M   'P 1'
#
loop_
_entity.id
_entity.type
_entity.pdbx_description
1 polymer ?
#
loop_
_entity_poly.entity_id
_entity_poly.type
_entity_poly.pdbx_seq_one_letter_code
_entity_poly.pdbx_strand_id
1 'polypeptide(L)'
;MAKIIQPRYRQIFRENEERAELAVRIWKEITSALEKVSAVTEVNLARADRYVRARVEYEVLYPVAAAEGPVKEGPNGGDVFNFTWSACEKLNDRLLKLEKAMFGEATAKETGPKEKGRSTPSDEFLGPDNGVRQ
;
A
#
# COMPACT_ATOMS: atom_id res chain seq x y z
N MET A 1 7.64 -25.80 7.58
CA MET A 1 6.81 -24.66 7.12
C MET A 1 6.00 -24.16 8.29
N ALA A 2 5.91 -22.84 8.48
CA ALA A 2 5.13 -22.28 9.59
C ALA A 2 3.65 -22.64 9.41
N LYS A 3 2.98 -23.05 10.48
CA LYS A 3 1.55 -23.38 10.44
C LYS A 3 0.75 -22.09 10.37
N ILE A 4 -0.12 -21.97 9.37
CA ILE A 4 -1.03 -20.84 9.25
C ILE A 4 -2.17 -21.03 10.25
N ILE A 5 -2.16 -20.23 11.31
CA ILE A 5 -3.22 -20.20 12.32
C ILE A 5 -3.90 -18.84 12.22
N GLN A 6 -5.19 -18.87 11.87
CA GLN A 6 -5.97 -17.64 11.80
C GLN A 6 -6.17 -17.04 13.21
N PRO A 7 -5.92 -15.74 13.40
CA PRO A 7 -6.30 -15.03 14.62
C PRO A 7 -7.81 -15.10 14.85
N ARG A 8 -8.24 -15.05 16.11
CA ARG A 8 -9.67 -15.13 16.45
C ARG A 8 -10.40 -13.82 16.16
N TYR A 9 -10.57 -13.46 14.88
CA TYR A 9 -11.14 -12.18 14.47
C TYR A 9 -12.57 -11.95 14.96
N ARG A 10 -13.38 -12.99 15.11
CA ARG A 10 -14.71 -12.89 15.74
C ARG A 10 -14.66 -12.44 17.20
N GLN A 11 -13.58 -12.76 17.92
CA GLN A 11 -13.38 -12.28 19.29
C GLN A 11 -12.79 -10.86 19.29
N ILE A 12 -11.88 -10.56 18.36
CA ILE A 12 -11.24 -9.25 18.23
C ILE A 12 -12.27 -8.17 17.82
N PHE A 13 -13.14 -8.49 16.86
CA PHE A 13 -14.19 -7.61 16.35
C PHE A 13 -15.58 -8.02 16.86
N ARG A 14 -15.67 -8.50 18.10
CA ARG A 14 -16.92 -9.03 18.69
C ARG A 14 -18.10 -8.05 18.65
N GLU A 15 -17.83 -6.76 18.58
CA GLU A 15 -18.82 -5.68 18.58
C GLU A 15 -19.34 -5.36 17.18
N ASN A 16 -18.76 -5.93 16.13
CA ASN A 16 -19.15 -5.70 14.75
C ASN A 16 -18.86 -6.95 13.90
N GLU A 17 -19.92 -7.70 13.60
CA GLU A 17 -19.84 -8.95 12.84
C GLU A 17 -19.30 -8.73 11.42
N GLU A 18 -19.73 -7.67 10.74
CA GLU A 18 -19.26 -7.35 9.38
C GLU A 18 -17.74 -7.13 9.34
N ARG A 19 -17.18 -6.44 10.35
CA ARG A 19 -15.72 -6.26 10.49
C ARG A 19 -15.03 -7.59 10.73
N ALA A 20 -15.62 -8.47 11.54
CA ALA A 20 -15.06 -9.80 11.79
C ALA A 20 -15.02 -10.64 10.50
N GLU A 21 -16.07 -10.61 9.70
CA GLU A 21 -16.14 -11.32 8.42
C GLU A 21 -15.18 -10.75 7.38
N LEU A 22 -15.07 -9.43 7.30
CA LEU A 22 -14.09 -8.75 6.45
C LEU A 22 -12.66 -9.16 6.85
N ALA A 23 -12.35 -9.16 8.15
CA ALA A 23 -11.05 -9.61 8.64
C ALA A 23 -10.72 -11.06 8.24
N VAL A 24 -11.72 -11.95 8.32
CA VAL A 24 -11.57 -13.35 7.91
C VAL A 24 -11.27 -13.46 6.42
N ARG A 25 -11.93 -12.66 5.58
CA ARG A 25 -11.69 -12.63 4.13
C ARG A 25 -10.29 -12.13 3.80
N ILE A 26 -9.91 -10.96 4.31
CA ILE A 26 -8.59 -10.36 4.07
C ILE A 26 -7.47 -11.28 4.56
N TRP A 27 -7.66 -11.96 5.70
CA TRP A 27 -6.69 -12.94 6.18
C TRP A 27 -6.45 -14.07 5.17
N LYS A 28 -7.51 -14.64 4.59
CA LYS A 28 -7.37 -15.70 3.58
C LYS A 28 -6.63 -15.21 2.34
N GLU A 29 -6.93 -13.99 1.90
CA GLU A 29 -6.29 -13.36 0.75
C GLU A 29 -4.79 -13.17 0.99
N ILE A 30 -4.40 -12.56 2.12
CA ILE A 30 -3.00 -12.26 2.40
C ILE A 30 -2.18 -13.53 2.64
N THR A 31 -2.75 -14.54 3.31
CA THR A 31 -2.04 -15.82 3.51
C THR A 31 -1.89 -16.58 2.20
N SER A 32 -2.91 -16.56 1.33
CA SER A 32 -2.81 -17.17 0.00
C SER A 32 -1.75 -16.47 -0.86
N ALA A 33 -1.65 -15.13 -0.78
CA ALA A 33 -0.59 -14.39 -1.45
C ALA A 33 0.80 -14.78 -0.94
N LEU A 34 0.98 -14.89 0.40
CA LEU A 34 2.24 -15.34 1.01
C LEU A 34 2.61 -16.77 0.60
N GLU A 35 1.64 -17.68 0.49
CA GLU A 35 1.85 -19.05 0.00
C GLU A 35 2.36 -19.06 -1.44
N LYS A 36 1.72 -18.27 -2.33
CA LYS A 36 2.11 -18.18 -3.75
C LYS A 36 3.56 -17.73 -3.95
N VAL A 37 4.07 -16.85 -3.08
CA VAL A 37 5.47 -16.38 -3.12
C VAL A 37 6.39 -17.15 -2.17
N SER A 38 5.92 -18.24 -1.55
CA SER A 38 6.69 -19.06 -0.60
C SER A 38 7.28 -18.25 0.58
N ALA A 39 6.59 -17.18 1.00
CA ALA A 39 7.03 -16.27 2.07
C ALA A 39 6.32 -16.52 3.41
N VAL A 40 5.74 -17.70 3.60
CA VAL A 40 5.02 -18.07 4.85
C VAL A 40 6.04 -18.35 5.96
N THR A 41 6.26 -17.33 6.79
CA THR A 41 7.08 -17.38 8.00
C THR A 41 6.29 -16.87 9.20
N GLU A 42 6.68 -17.23 10.42
CA GLU A 42 6.01 -16.73 11.64
C GLU A 42 6.01 -15.20 11.71
N VAL A 43 7.12 -14.57 11.27
CA VAL A 43 7.26 -13.11 11.21
C VAL A 43 6.24 -12.52 10.23
N ASN A 44 6.10 -13.10 9.03
CA ASN A 44 5.13 -12.63 8.05
C ASN A 44 3.68 -12.91 8.47
N LEU A 45 3.40 -14.00 9.18
CA LEU A 45 2.07 -14.26 9.74
C LEU A 45 1.70 -13.22 10.83
N ALA A 46 2.66 -12.83 11.67
CA ALA A 46 2.46 -11.76 12.65
C ALA A 46 2.31 -10.37 12.01
N ARG A 47 2.93 -10.13 10.85
CA ARG A 47 2.70 -8.91 10.04
C ARG A 47 1.34 -8.95 9.36
N ALA A 48 0.93 -10.10 8.83
CA ALA A 48 -0.36 -10.31 8.21
C ALA A 48 -1.53 -10.05 9.19
N ASP A 49 -1.44 -10.48 10.46
CA ASP A 49 -2.47 -10.17 11.46
C ASP A 49 -2.60 -8.65 11.68
N ARG A 50 -1.46 -7.97 11.87
CA ARG A 50 -1.43 -6.51 12.02
C ARG A 50 -1.97 -5.78 10.78
N TYR A 51 -1.67 -6.32 9.60
CA TYR A 51 -2.17 -5.80 8.33
C TYR A 51 -3.69 -5.96 8.22
N VAL A 52 -4.23 -7.15 8.50
CA VAL A 52 -5.67 -7.41 8.46
C VAL A 52 -6.42 -6.45 9.38
N ARG A 53 -5.95 -6.27 10.62
CA ARG A 53 -6.61 -5.35 11.57
C ARG A 53 -6.61 -3.91 11.08
N ALA A 54 -5.46 -3.44 10.59
CA ALA A 54 -5.35 -2.08 10.05
C ALA A 54 -6.21 -1.89 8.78
N ARG A 55 -6.28 -2.92 7.92
CA ARG A 55 -7.05 -2.84 6.67
C ARG A 55 -8.54 -2.81 6.95
N VAL A 56 -9.04 -3.62 7.88
CA VAL A 56 -10.43 -3.57 8.32
C VAL A 56 -10.79 -2.18 8.86
N GLU A 57 -9.92 -1.57 9.67
CA GLU A 57 -10.14 -0.22 10.19
C GLU A 57 -10.16 0.83 9.07
N TYR A 58 -9.23 0.72 8.12
CA TYR A 58 -9.18 1.60 6.94
C TYR A 58 -10.45 1.52 6.10
N GLU A 59 -10.90 0.31 5.74
CA GLU A 59 -12.10 0.10 4.91
C GLU A 59 -13.37 0.66 5.56
N VAL A 60 -13.40 0.77 6.89
CA VAL A 60 -14.54 1.36 7.61
C VAL A 60 -14.42 2.88 7.73
N LEU A 61 -13.23 3.42 7.96
CA LEU A 61 -13.02 4.86 8.10
C LEU A 61 -13.02 5.60 6.76
N TYR A 62 -12.51 4.97 5.71
CA TYR A 62 -12.25 5.61 4.43
C TYR A 62 -13.52 6.21 3.78
N PRO A 63 -14.69 5.54 3.75
CA PRO A 63 -15.90 6.13 3.18
C PRO A 63 -16.32 7.44 3.87
N VAL A 64 -16.15 7.52 5.19
CA VAL A 64 -16.46 8.72 5.98
C VAL A 64 -15.43 9.82 5.71
N ALA A 65 -14.14 9.49 5.78
CA ALA A 65 -13.06 10.42 5.48
C ALA A 65 -13.16 10.98 4.05
N ALA A 66 -13.47 10.13 3.07
CA ALA A 66 -13.62 10.52 1.68
C ALA A 66 -14.79 11.48 1.45
N ALA A 67 -15.90 11.29 2.17
CA ALA A 67 -17.05 12.18 2.10
C ALA A 67 -16.78 13.54 2.77
N GLU A 68 -16.10 13.55 3.91
CA GLU A 68 -15.78 14.78 4.64
C GLU A 68 -14.61 15.57 4.02
N GLY A 69 -13.69 14.88 3.35
CA GLY A 69 -12.47 15.47 2.81
C GLY A 69 -11.39 15.77 3.86
N PRO A 70 -10.24 16.33 3.45
CA PRO A 70 -9.09 16.59 4.31
C PRO A 70 -9.29 17.76 5.29
N VAL A 71 -10.26 18.63 4.99
CA VAL A 71 -10.56 19.85 5.73
C VAL A 71 -12.06 19.93 5.94
N LYS A 72 -12.47 20.38 7.12
CA LYS A 72 -13.88 20.61 7.46
C LYS A 72 -14.06 21.98 8.09
N GLU A 73 -15.28 22.49 8.04
CA GLU A 73 -15.60 23.76 8.69
C GLU A 73 -15.50 23.61 10.21
N GLY A 74 -14.71 24.49 10.82
CA GLY A 74 -14.52 24.57 12.26
C GLY A 74 -15.64 25.36 12.95
N PRO A 75 -15.76 25.24 14.28
CA PRO A 75 -16.84 25.88 15.04
C PRO A 75 -16.87 27.41 14.96
N ASN A 76 -15.79 28.04 14.49
CA ASN A 76 -15.69 29.49 14.31
C ASN A 76 -15.70 29.92 12.83
N GLY A 77 -16.18 29.06 11.91
CA GLY A 77 -16.28 29.36 10.47
C GLY A 77 -14.94 29.37 9.73
N GLY A 78 -13.89 28.79 10.31
CA GLY A 78 -12.58 28.62 9.69
C GLY A 78 -12.28 27.16 9.38
N ASP A 79 -11.43 26.91 8.40
CA ASP A 79 -11.02 25.57 8.00
C ASP A 79 -10.19 24.87 9.07
N VAL A 80 -10.65 23.68 9.50
CA VAL A 80 -9.92 22.81 10.44
C VAL A 80 -9.63 21.46 9.81
N PHE A 81 -8.49 20.89 10.22
CA PHE A 81 -8.05 19.60 9.71
C PHE A 81 -8.98 18.45 10.10
N ASN A 82 -9.26 17.55 9.16
CA ASN A 82 -10.07 16.38 9.42
C ASN A 82 -9.23 15.24 10.03
N PHE A 83 -9.44 14.95 11.31
CA PHE A 83 -8.78 13.83 11.99
C PHE A 83 -9.12 12.46 11.41
N THR A 84 -10.32 12.28 10.84
CA THR A 84 -10.71 11.03 10.17
C THR A 84 -9.88 10.81 8.91
N TRP A 85 -9.68 11.87 8.14
CA TRP A 85 -8.77 11.87 6.98
C TRP A 85 -7.34 11.52 7.40
N SER A 86 -6.82 12.18 8.44
CA SER A 86 -5.50 11.88 8.99
C SER A 86 -5.33 10.43 9.44
N ALA A 87 -6.36 9.87 10.07
CA ALA A 87 -6.35 8.47 10.49
C ALA A 87 -6.23 7.55 9.27
N CYS A 88 -6.96 7.84 8.19
CA CYS A 88 -6.88 7.10 6.93
C CYS A 88 -5.48 7.18 6.30
N GLU A 89 -4.87 8.36 6.26
CA GLU A 89 -3.50 8.53 5.74
C GLU A 89 -2.48 7.70 6.54
N LYS A 90 -2.55 7.75 7.87
CA LYS A 90 -1.68 6.96 8.75
C LYS A 90 -1.88 5.45 8.59
N LEU A 91 -3.13 5.02 8.43
CA LEU A 91 -3.45 3.61 8.17
C LEU A 91 -2.89 3.18 6.81
N ASN A 92 -3.05 4.00 5.77
CA ASN A 92 -2.54 3.72 4.44
C ASN A 92 -1.01 3.56 4.44
N ASP A 93 -0.29 4.49 5.08
CA ASP A 93 1.16 4.40 5.27
C ASP A 93 1.58 3.13 6.03
N ARG A 94 0.83 2.76 7.06
CA ARG A 94 1.08 1.55 7.84
C ARG A 94 0.85 0.29 7.00
N LEU A 95 -0.21 0.25 6.20
CA LEU A 95 -0.53 -0.85 5.30
C LEU A 95 0.59 -1.04 4.28
N LEU A 96 1.03 0.04 3.62
CA LEU A 96 2.13 0.01 2.66
C LEU A 96 3.43 -0.53 3.29
N LYS A 97 3.78 -0.08 4.50
CA LYS A 97 4.97 -0.57 5.22
C LYS A 97 4.90 -2.06 5.53
N LEU A 98 3.71 -2.55 5.90
CA LEU A 98 3.50 -3.97 6.18
C LEU A 98 3.55 -4.81 4.90
N GLU A 99 2.98 -4.33 3.80
CA GLU A 99 3.05 -4.99 2.49
C GLU A 99 4.50 -5.11 2.01
N LYS A 100 5.23 -3.99 2.02
CA LYS A 100 6.66 -3.98 1.67
C LYS A 100 7.49 -4.93 2.54
N ALA A 101 7.20 -4.99 3.83
CA ALA A 101 7.91 -5.89 4.75
C ALA A 101 7.58 -7.38 4.50
N MET A 102 6.41 -7.70 3.95
CA MET A 102 5.97 -9.07 3.67
C MET A 102 6.40 -9.55 2.28
N PHE A 103 6.28 -8.70 1.26
CA PHE A 103 6.45 -9.07 -0.15
C PHE A 103 7.67 -8.41 -0.83
N GLY A 104 8.36 -7.50 -0.15
CA GLY A 104 9.37 -6.64 -0.75
C GLY A 104 8.75 -5.42 -1.43
N GLU A 105 9.60 -4.54 -1.97
CA GLU A 105 9.14 -3.47 -2.86
C GLU A 105 8.97 -4.03 -4.27
N ALA A 106 7.91 -3.60 -4.96
CA ALA A 106 7.79 -3.85 -6.39
C ALA A 106 8.92 -3.10 -7.10
N THR A 107 9.97 -3.82 -7.49
CA THR A 107 10.95 -3.29 -8.42
C THR A 107 10.23 -3.10 -9.74
N ALA A 108 10.16 -1.84 -10.22
CA ALA A 108 9.80 -1.60 -11.61
C ALA A 108 10.68 -2.53 -12.45
N LYS A 109 10.07 -3.33 -13.34
CA LYS A 109 10.85 -4.10 -14.32
C LYS A 109 11.84 -3.12 -14.92
N GLU A 110 13.13 -3.36 -14.75
CA GLU A 110 14.14 -2.65 -15.50
C GLU A 110 13.71 -2.80 -16.96
N THR A 111 13.24 -1.71 -17.56
CA THR A 111 13.18 -1.62 -19.00
C THR A 111 14.59 -1.95 -19.42
N GLY A 112 14.78 -3.12 -20.04
CA GLY A 112 16.09 -3.62 -20.44
C GLY A 112 16.89 -2.50 -21.12
N PRO A 113 18.23 -2.55 -21.08
CA PRO A 113 19.08 -1.45 -21.51
C PRO A 113 18.54 -0.89 -22.81
N LYS A 114 18.16 0.41 -22.82
CA LYS A 114 17.77 1.11 -24.05
C LYS A 114 18.79 0.68 -25.09
N GLU A 115 18.33 -0.01 -26.14
CA GLU A 115 19.19 -0.28 -27.28
C GLU A 115 19.87 1.04 -27.61
N LYS A 116 21.21 1.07 -27.58
CA LYS A 116 21.96 2.25 -28.01
C LYS A 116 21.40 2.60 -29.37
N GLY A 117 20.76 3.77 -29.47
CA GLY A 117 20.12 4.22 -30.69
C GLY A 117 21.08 3.98 -31.85
N ARG A 118 20.63 3.20 -32.83
CA ARG A 118 21.38 3.00 -34.06
C ARG A 118 21.64 4.39 -34.63
N SER A 119 22.90 4.78 -34.82
CA SER A 119 23.23 6.08 -35.39
C SER A 119 22.48 6.23 -36.70
N THR A 120 21.72 7.31 -36.82
CA THR A 120 21.03 7.62 -38.07
C THR A 120 22.01 8.32 -39.01
N PRO A 121 21.85 8.22 -40.35
CA PRO A 121 22.72 8.92 -41.29
C PRO A 121 22.79 10.45 -41.05
N SER A 122 21.79 11.01 -40.36
CA SER A 122 21.75 12.42 -39.96
C SER A 122 22.77 12.78 -38.88
N ASP A 123 23.31 11.80 -38.13
CA ASP A 123 24.33 12.02 -37.09
C ASP A 123 25.70 12.38 -37.68
N GLU A 124 25.95 12.14 -38.98
CA GLU A 124 27.15 12.64 -39.68
C GLU A 124 27.16 14.17 -39.82
N PHE A 125 25.99 14.82 -39.82
CA PHE A 125 25.87 16.25 -40.11
C PHE A 125 25.82 17.14 -38.87
N LEU A 126 25.60 16.58 -37.67
CA LEU A 126 25.33 17.37 -36.47
C LEU A 126 26.47 17.40 -35.44
N GLY A 127 27.49 16.55 -35.55
CA GLY A 127 28.68 16.56 -34.69
C GLY A 127 28.41 16.41 -33.17
N PRO A 128 29.42 16.13 -32.33
CA PRO A 128 29.20 15.85 -30.90
C PRO A 128 29.06 17.10 -30.01
N ASP A 129 29.23 18.32 -30.55
CA ASP A 129 29.27 19.56 -29.78
C ASP A 129 28.23 20.57 -30.29
N ASN A 130 26.99 20.46 -29.80
CA ASN A 130 26.08 21.61 -29.74
C ASN A 130 26.02 22.19 -28.31
N GLY A 131 27.18 22.21 -27.65
CA GLY A 131 27.46 23.15 -26.57
C GLY A 131 27.78 24.51 -27.18
N VAL A 132 26.74 25.28 -27.52
CA VAL A 132 26.87 26.70 -27.87
C VAL A 132 27.46 27.42 -26.66
N ARG A 133 28.77 27.63 -26.68
CA ARG A 133 29.45 28.69 -25.95
C ARG A 133 29.31 29.97 -26.78
N GLN A 134 28.43 30.86 -26.35
CA GLN A 134 28.65 32.31 -26.36
C GLN A 134 28.06 32.90 -25.09
#